data_AF-A0A1S8TBA4-F1
#
_entry.id   AF-A0A1S8TBA4-F1
#
_cell.length_a   1.000
_cell.length_b   1.000
_cell.length_c   1.000
_cell.angle_alpha   90.00
_cell.angle_beta   90.00
_cell.angle_gamma   90.00
#
_symmetry.space_group_name_H-M   'P 1'
#
loop_
_entity.id
_entity.type
_entity.pdbx_description
1 polymer ?
#
loop_
_entity_poly.entity_id
_entity_poly.type
_entity_poly.pdbx_seq_one_letter_code
_entity_poly.pdbx_strand_id
1 'polypeptide(L)'
;MIEVEKSKNGSLTLKYENRYVHSKYDPIIESEQFASGNLDLIKKPIILLYGLGLGYHIDAIVKKMNSDSILYVFEWNKILVDYCKEVNGTVFKYKNVKIIENNDKDFYKKLAKCLEQAKDILIHKPSLETIITSNETLYNLINDYSIVKQYSKIDLDTINLSEENFEANKEQKYNMINEFIEKYRSSNKPYVIAAAGPSLDDELDLLKEYREQVNIISVGSALRALMNKGIKPDVVVIIDGHEIVKKQFEGYENENIPLCFSATASRWAVGLYNGPKYIFNLTEEDELVIKTRGTVAVAAIDIAIKCGAKNIIFLGQDLAFLKDRSHTKAFEEVYGFKDEDKKNTKWKTVMGVDGEFLNTRQSYITFKNKIESLIREYKNVKFVNCSKGAFINGADHMDFKSNQLLELLEK
;
A
#
# COMPACT_ATOMS: atom_id res chain seq x y z
N MET A 1 12.83 -25.53 4.99
CA MET A 1 14.04 -26.41 4.94
C MET A 1 15.24 -25.55 4.58
N ILE A 2 16.36 -25.71 5.28
CA ILE A 2 17.60 -24.94 5.05
C ILE A 2 18.71 -25.88 4.61
N GLU A 3 19.43 -25.48 3.57
CA GLU A 3 20.55 -26.22 3.01
C GLU A 3 21.75 -25.27 2.89
N VAL A 4 22.90 -25.69 3.39
CA VAL A 4 24.16 -24.99 3.17
C VAL A 4 24.98 -25.80 2.19
N GLU A 5 25.44 -25.14 1.12
CA GLU A 5 26.21 -25.78 0.05
C GLU A 5 27.37 -24.89 -0.40
N LYS A 6 28.32 -25.45 -1.15
CA LYS A 6 29.38 -24.66 -1.77
C LYS A 6 28.85 -24.01 -3.04
N SER A 7 29.00 -22.69 -3.13
CA SER A 7 28.86 -21.95 -4.38
C SER A 7 29.96 -22.33 -5.37
N LYS A 8 29.85 -21.90 -6.64
CA LYS A 8 30.83 -22.24 -7.68
C LYS A 8 32.26 -21.76 -7.37
N ASN A 9 32.42 -20.69 -6.61
CA ASN A 9 33.75 -20.21 -6.19
C ASN A 9 34.31 -20.93 -4.94
N GLY A 10 33.58 -21.90 -4.40
CA GLY A 10 33.96 -22.67 -3.22
C GLY A 10 33.53 -22.08 -1.87
N SER A 11 33.04 -20.83 -1.84
CA SER A 11 32.47 -20.20 -0.63
C SER A 11 31.11 -20.80 -0.30
N LEU A 12 30.71 -20.78 0.97
CA LEU A 12 29.40 -21.30 1.36
C LEU A 12 28.27 -20.37 0.90
N THR A 13 27.18 -20.97 0.44
CA THR A 13 25.89 -20.32 0.22
C THR A 13 24.82 -21.04 1.03
N LEU A 14 23.72 -20.34 1.30
CA LEU A 14 22.59 -20.86 2.06
C LEU A 14 21.33 -20.78 1.22
N LYS A 15 20.54 -21.84 1.24
CA LYS A 15 19.21 -21.92 0.65
C LYS A 15 18.17 -22.03 1.75
N TYR A 16 17.15 -21.20 1.71
CA TYR A 16 15.98 -21.23 2.59
C TYR A 16 14.74 -21.49 1.74
N GLU A 17 14.05 -22.61 1.98
CA GLU A 17 12.81 -22.98 1.26
C GLU A 17 12.96 -22.89 -0.27
N ASN A 18 14.02 -23.52 -0.78
CA ASN A 18 14.41 -23.52 -2.19
C ASN A 18 14.87 -22.17 -2.79
N ARG A 19 14.98 -21.11 -2.00
CA ARG A 19 15.53 -19.82 -2.44
C ARG A 19 16.91 -19.58 -1.87
N TYR A 20 17.82 -19.11 -2.70
CA TYR A 20 19.16 -18.73 -2.28
C TYR A 20 19.13 -17.43 -1.46
N VAL A 21 19.74 -17.49 -0.28
CA VAL A 21 20.01 -16.32 0.58
C VAL A 21 21.29 -15.61 0.14
N HIS A 22 22.23 -16.33 -0.47
CA HIS A 22 23.42 -15.77 -1.13
C HIS A 22 23.62 -16.38 -2.52
N SER A 23 24.35 -15.70 -3.39
CA SER A 23 24.66 -16.15 -4.74
C SER A 23 25.24 -17.55 -4.75
N LYS A 24 24.63 -18.43 -5.56
CA LYS A 24 25.15 -19.77 -5.84
C LYS A 24 26.45 -19.76 -6.66
N TYR A 25 26.82 -18.61 -7.23
CA TYR A 25 28.01 -18.47 -8.05
C TYR A 25 29.19 -17.93 -7.24
N ASP A 26 28.97 -16.77 -6.62
CA ASP A 26 29.98 -16.08 -5.81
C ASP A 26 29.28 -15.14 -4.80
N PRO A 27 29.14 -15.57 -3.54
CA PRO A 27 28.47 -14.77 -2.50
C PRO A 27 29.31 -13.56 -2.05
N ILE A 28 30.63 -13.58 -2.27
CA ILE A 28 31.53 -12.48 -1.91
C ILE A 28 31.39 -11.35 -2.92
N ILE A 29 31.41 -11.66 -4.23
CA ILE A 29 31.22 -10.65 -5.29
C ILE A 29 29.83 -10.01 -5.20
N GLU A 30 28.77 -10.81 -4.98
CA GLU A 30 27.41 -10.28 -4.77
C GLU A 30 27.39 -9.26 -3.61
N SER A 31 28.07 -9.59 -2.52
CA SER A 31 28.17 -8.75 -1.34
C SER A 31 28.97 -7.46 -1.57
N GLU A 32 30.05 -7.54 -2.35
CA GLU A 32 30.83 -6.37 -2.76
C GLU A 32 30.04 -5.43 -3.67
N GLN A 33 29.23 -5.99 -4.58
CA GLN A 33 28.31 -5.24 -5.42
C GLN A 33 27.20 -4.59 -4.58
N PHE A 34 26.62 -5.33 -3.62
CA PHE A 34 25.63 -4.79 -2.69
C PHE A 34 26.18 -3.58 -1.93
N ALA A 35 27.40 -3.67 -1.37
CA ALA A 35 28.02 -2.54 -0.68
C ALA A 35 28.33 -1.36 -1.64
N SER A 36 28.85 -1.65 -2.83
CA SER A 36 29.19 -0.60 -3.83
C SER A 36 27.95 0.15 -4.34
N GLY A 37 26.84 -0.55 -4.54
CA GLY A 37 25.58 0.05 -4.97
C GLY A 37 24.92 0.94 -3.91
N ASN A 38 25.44 0.96 -2.68
CA ASN A 38 24.86 1.65 -1.53
C ASN A 38 25.85 2.59 -0.83
N LEU A 39 26.87 3.09 -1.56
CA LEU A 39 27.90 3.99 -1.01
C LEU A 39 27.33 5.19 -0.24
N ASP A 40 26.28 5.83 -0.76
CA ASP A 40 25.67 7.00 -0.13
C ASP A 40 25.13 6.73 1.29
N LEU A 41 24.69 5.50 1.55
CA LEU A 41 24.14 5.07 2.82
C LEU A 41 25.22 4.55 3.75
N ILE A 42 26.17 3.78 3.23
CA ILE A 42 27.23 3.19 4.06
C ILE A 42 28.31 4.20 4.48
N LYS A 43 28.30 5.41 3.91
CA LYS A 43 29.15 6.54 4.31
C LYS A 43 28.51 7.43 5.39
N LYS A 44 27.35 7.05 5.95
CA LYS A 44 26.67 7.80 7.02
C LYS A 44 27.14 7.39 8.42
N PRO A 45 27.10 8.29 9.42
CA PRO A 45 27.50 7.97 10.79
C PRO A 45 26.73 6.82 11.42
N ILE A 46 25.44 6.68 11.09
CA ILE A 46 24.59 5.57 11.52
C ILE A 46 24.09 4.89 10.26
N ILE A 47 24.40 3.60 10.14
CA ILE A 47 23.99 2.75 9.03
C ILE A 47 23.04 1.71 9.59
N LEU A 48 21.85 1.61 9.01
CA LEU A 48 20.86 0.61 9.36
C LEU A 48 20.77 -0.45 8.26
N LEU A 49 20.90 -1.71 8.61
CA LEU A 49 20.76 -2.86 7.72
C LEU A 49 19.74 -3.84 8.30
N TYR A 50 18.78 -4.26 7.50
CA TYR A 50 18.00 -5.46 7.77
C TYR A 50 18.53 -6.65 6.96
N GLY A 51 18.76 -7.75 7.66
CA GLY A 51 19.17 -9.03 7.12
C GLY A 51 20.66 -9.31 7.32
N LEU A 52 20.95 -10.38 8.05
CA LEU A 52 22.29 -10.85 8.39
C LEU A 52 22.83 -11.83 7.36
N GLY A 53 22.00 -12.75 6.89
CA GLY A 53 22.41 -13.80 5.96
C GLY A 53 23.56 -14.63 6.54
N LEU A 54 24.67 -14.77 5.80
CA LEU A 54 25.92 -15.39 6.24
C LEU A 54 27.02 -14.33 6.50
N GLY A 55 26.64 -13.04 6.57
CA GLY A 55 27.55 -11.96 6.94
C GLY A 55 28.45 -11.39 5.83
N TYR A 56 28.46 -11.97 4.62
CA TYR A 56 29.35 -11.51 3.53
C TYR A 56 29.17 -10.02 3.17
N HIS A 57 27.93 -9.54 3.10
CA HIS A 57 27.65 -8.12 2.82
C HIS A 57 28.03 -7.21 3.98
N ILE A 58 28.06 -7.71 5.21
CA ILE A 58 28.56 -6.94 6.37
C ILE A 58 30.06 -6.72 6.24
N ASP A 59 30.84 -7.75 5.88
CA ASP A 59 32.27 -7.59 5.62
C ASP A 59 32.54 -6.57 4.51
N ALA A 60 31.76 -6.64 3.42
CA ALA A 60 31.87 -5.70 2.31
C ALA A 60 31.52 -4.26 2.72
N ILE A 61 30.51 -4.06 3.58
CA ILE A 61 30.13 -2.75 4.12
C ILE A 61 31.21 -2.22 5.05
N VAL A 62 31.72 -3.03 5.99
CA VAL A 62 32.74 -2.64 6.97
C VAL A 62 34.02 -2.17 6.28
N LYS A 63 34.42 -2.80 5.17
CA LYS A 63 35.57 -2.36 4.34
C LYS A 63 35.38 -0.98 3.71
N LYS A 64 34.15 -0.51 3.53
CA LYS A 64 33.81 0.70 2.75
C LYS A 64 33.21 1.82 3.59
N MET A 65 32.65 1.55 4.76
CA MET A 65 32.09 2.57 5.65
C MET A 65 33.19 3.45 6.26
N ASN A 66 32.81 4.60 6.82
CA ASN A 66 33.77 5.44 7.54
C ASN A 66 34.10 4.82 8.91
N SER A 67 35.31 5.05 9.41
CA SER A 67 35.81 4.43 10.65
C SER A 67 35.04 4.82 11.92
N ASP A 68 34.39 5.98 11.90
CA ASP A 68 33.56 6.53 12.97
C ASP A 68 32.09 6.11 12.87
N SER A 69 31.70 5.48 11.76
CA SER A 69 30.32 5.05 11.53
C SER A 69 29.98 3.79 12.33
N ILE A 70 28.71 3.63 12.72
CA ILE A 70 28.18 2.45 13.42
C ILE A 70 27.15 1.76 12.52
N LEU A 71 27.33 0.46 12.28
CA LEU A 71 26.39 -0.38 11.52
C LEU A 71 25.50 -1.18 12.47
N TYR A 72 24.20 -0.91 12.45
CA TYR A 72 23.18 -1.70 13.13
C TYR A 72 22.59 -2.72 12.16
N VAL A 73 22.64 -4.00 12.51
CA VAL A 73 22.14 -5.11 11.70
C VAL A 73 21.01 -5.81 12.45
N PHE A 74 19.81 -5.81 11.88
CA PHE A 74 18.66 -6.50 12.45
C PHE A 74 18.42 -7.81 11.71
N GLU A 75 18.27 -8.92 12.44
CA GLU A 75 17.91 -10.22 11.87
C GLU A 75 16.88 -10.92 12.75
N TRP A 76 15.70 -11.18 12.18
CA TRP A 76 14.64 -11.85 12.90
C TRP A 76 14.70 -13.38 12.75
N ASN A 77 15.25 -13.88 11.65
CA ASN A 77 15.36 -15.31 11.44
C ASN A 77 16.54 -15.88 12.24
N LYS A 78 16.23 -16.46 13.41
CA LYS A 78 17.22 -17.08 14.30
C LYS A 78 18.08 -18.12 13.59
N ILE A 79 17.54 -18.84 12.60
CA ILE A 79 18.32 -19.87 11.93
C ILE A 79 19.44 -19.23 11.09
N LEU A 80 19.19 -18.09 10.43
CA LEU A 80 20.24 -17.34 9.72
C LEU A 80 21.32 -16.84 10.69
N VAL A 81 20.93 -16.42 11.90
CA VAL A 81 21.89 -16.02 12.94
C VAL A 81 22.81 -17.18 13.33
N ASP A 82 22.23 -18.35 13.61
CA ASP A 82 22.98 -19.51 14.06
C ASP A 82 23.97 -19.96 12.95
N TYR A 83 23.55 -20.04 11.69
CA TYR A 83 24.46 -20.33 10.57
C TYR A 83 25.51 -19.25 10.32
N CYS A 84 25.17 -17.96 10.47
CA CYS A 84 26.16 -16.89 10.33
C CYS A 84 27.25 -16.99 11.41
N LYS A 85 26.90 -17.37 12.64
CA LYS A 85 27.88 -17.58 13.72
C LYS A 85 28.87 -18.70 13.37
N GLU A 86 28.40 -19.77 12.73
CA GLU A 86 29.24 -20.89 12.28
C GLU A 86 30.11 -20.53 11.08
N VAL A 87 29.54 -19.88 10.06
CA VAL A 87 30.24 -19.61 8.79
C VAL A 87 31.12 -18.37 8.86
N ASN A 88 30.66 -17.31 9.52
CA ASN A 88 31.29 -16.00 9.54
C ASN A 88 31.12 -15.31 10.91
N GLY A 89 31.44 -16.02 12.00
CA GLY A 89 31.31 -15.49 13.37
C GLY A 89 32.16 -14.23 13.63
N THR A 90 33.08 -13.87 12.74
CA THR A 90 33.87 -12.64 12.80
C THR A 90 33.03 -11.37 12.72
N VAL A 91 31.89 -11.37 12.02
CA VAL A 91 31.04 -10.17 11.91
C VAL A 91 30.49 -9.70 13.25
N PHE A 92 30.32 -10.62 14.21
CA PHE A 92 29.86 -10.34 15.57
C PHE A 92 30.93 -9.69 16.45
N LYS A 93 32.20 -9.70 16.01
CA LYS A 93 33.34 -9.17 16.76
C LYS A 93 33.75 -7.77 16.31
N TYR A 94 33.18 -7.26 15.22
CA TYR A 94 33.48 -5.89 14.76
C TYR A 94 33.00 -4.86 15.78
N LYS A 95 33.91 -3.98 16.21
CA LYS A 95 33.64 -2.97 17.25
C LYS A 95 32.49 -2.03 16.88
N ASN A 96 32.43 -1.67 15.60
CA ASN A 96 31.47 -0.75 14.99
C ASN A 96 30.25 -1.44 14.38
N VAL A 97 30.07 -2.75 14.58
CA VAL A 97 28.87 -3.48 14.15
C VAL A 97 28.07 -3.90 15.38
N LYS A 98 26.75 -3.67 15.34
CA LYS A 98 25.79 -4.08 16.37
C LYS A 98 24.74 -4.96 15.72
N ILE A 99 24.76 -6.26 16.03
CA ILE A 99 23.78 -7.22 15.52
C ILE A 99 22.68 -7.39 16.57
N ILE A 100 21.42 -7.22 16.16
CA ILE A 100 20.23 -7.30 17.00
C ILE A 100 19.37 -8.48 16.50
N GLU A 101 19.23 -9.48 17.35
CA GLU A 101 18.54 -10.76 17.07
C GLU A 101 17.10 -10.74 17.59
N ASN A 102 16.26 -11.68 17.14
CA ASN A 102 14.84 -11.73 17.51
C ASN A 102 14.53 -11.91 19.02
N ASN A 103 15.48 -12.41 19.80
CA ASN A 103 15.34 -12.60 21.24
C ASN A 103 15.66 -11.34 22.06
N ASP A 104 16.12 -10.27 21.40
CA ASP A 104 16.32 -8.97 22.03
C ASP A 104 14.97 -8.35 22.41
N LYS A 105 14.74 -8.16 23.71
CA LYS A 105 13.48 -7.60 24.23
C LYS A 105 13.17 -6.19 23.70
N ASP A 106 14.21 -5.47 23.27
CA ASP A 106 14.09 -4.12 22.73
C ASP A 106 14.20 -4.10 21.19
N PHE A 107 14.06 -5.23 20.48
CA PHE A 107 14.25 -5.31 19.02
C PHE A 107 13.51 -4.19 18.28
N TYR A 108 12.19 -4.08 18.47
CA TYR A 108 11.38 -3.06 17.78
C TYR A 108 11.69 -1.64 18.23
N LYS A 109 11.99 -1.44 19.51
CA LYS A 109 12.34 -0.13 20.06
C LYS A 109 13.67 0.37 19.48
N LYS A 110 14.67 -0.52 19.39
CA LYS A 110 15.97 -0.26 18.76
C LYS A 110 15.79 -0.02 17.26
N LEU A 111 14.98 -0.83 16.58
CA LEU A 111 14.69 -0.67 15.16
C LEU A 111 14.05 0.70 14.89
N ALA A 112 13.02 1.08 15.64
CA ALA A 112 12.36 2.37 15.52
C ALA A 112 13.33 3.54 15.74
N LYS A 113 14.14 3.48 16.80
CA LYS A 113 15.17 4.50 17.07
C LYS A 113 16.20 4.59 15.95
N CYS A 114 16.64 3.45 15.42
CA CYS A 114 17.56 3.44 14.29
C CYS A 114 16.92 3.99 13.02
N LEU A 115 15.63 3.73 12.76
CA LEU A 115 14.90 4.28 11.62
C LEU A 115 14.71 5.80 11.71
N GLU A 116 14.57 6.33 12.92
CA GLU A 116 14.48 7.78 13.17
C GLU A 116 15.84 8.49 12.96
N GLN A 117 16.93 7.83 13.36
CA GLN A 117 18.28 8.42 13.31
C GLN A 117 19.01 8.17 11.98
N ALA A 118 18.78 7.02 11.36
CA ALA A 118 19.31 6.71 10.06
C ALA A 118 18.48 7.43 9.01
N LYS A 119 19.16 8.02 8.01
CA LYS A 119 18.47 8.58 6.84
C LYS A 119 17.67 7.50 6.10
N ASP A 120 18.10 6.23 6.22
CA ASP A 120 17.58 5.13 5.43
C ASP A 120 17.98 3.74 5.95
N ILE A 121 17.34 2.71 5.41
CA ILE A 121 17.63 1.30 5.67
C ILE A 121 18.18 0.59 4.43
N LEU A 122 19.24 -0.17 4.62
CA LEU A 122 19.74 -1.18 3.70
C LEU A 122 18.96 -2.46 3.92
N ILE A 123 18.53 -3.12 2.85
CA ILE A 123 17.72 -4.34 2.96
C ILE A 123 18.40 -5.44 2.17
N HIS A 124 18.91 -6.45 2.88
CA HIS A 124 19.28 -7.71 2.28
C HIS A 124 18.00 -8.51 2.00
N LYS A 125 17.45 -8.32 0.79
CA LYS A 125 16.12 -8.83 0.41
C LYS A 125 15.96 -10.35 0.63
N PRO A 126 16.95 -11.20 0.32
CA PRO A 126 16.82 -12.64 0.56
C PRO A 126 16.62 -12.97 2.04
N SER A 127 17.32 -12.29 2.97
CA SER A 127 17.09 -12.44 4.41
C SER A 127 15.68 -11.99 4.82
N LEU A 128 15.21 -10.86 4.30
CA LEU A 128 13.85 -10.36 4.56
C LEU A 128 12.76 -11.34 4.11
N GLU A 129 12.93 -11.98 2.96
CA GLU A 129 11.94 -12.95 2.48
C GLU A 129 11.81 -14.19 3.38
N THR A 130 12.82 -14.52 4.18
CA THR A 130 12.75 -15.67 5.11
C THR A 130 11.77 -15.48 6.27
N ILE A 131 11.28 -14.24 6.49
CA ILE A 131 10.36 -13.92 7.58
C ILE A 131 8.94 -13.60 7.11
N ILE A 132 8.64 -13.78 5.82
CA ILE A 132 7.33 -13.44 5.25
C ILE A 132 6.17 -14.12 5.98
N THR A 133 6.35 -15.39 6.39
CA THR A 133 5.35 -16.17 7.13
C THR A 133 5.54 -16.10 8.64
N SER A 134 6.79 -16.06 9.12
CA SER A 134 7.10 -16.14 10.56
C SER A 134 6.97 -14.80 11.28
N ASN A 135 7.04 -13.68 10.56
CA ASN A 135 6.79 -12.34 11.07
C ASN A 135 6.34 -11.39 9.94
N GLU A 136 5.11 -11.62 9.46
CA GLU A 136 4.49 -10.83 8.40
C GLU A 136 4.46 -9.33 8.73
N THR A 137 4.24 -8.96 10.00
CA THR A 137 4.22 -7.56 10.44
C THR A 137 5.56 -6.87 10.18
N LEU A 138 6.68 -7.47 10.58
CA LEU A 138 8.01 -6.91 10.35
C LEU A 138 8.39 -6.94 8.87
N TYR A 139 8.02 -8.02 8.15
CA TYR A 139 8.21 -8.12 6.71
C TYR A 139 7.54 -6.95 5.97
N ASN A 140 6.28 -6.70 6.30
CA ASN A 140 5.50 -5.62 5.73
C ASN A 140 6.03 -4.26 6.16
N LEU A 141 6.40 -4.06 7.43
CA LEU A 141 7.00 -2.80 7.90
C LEU A 141 8.25 -2.41 7.08
N ILE A 142 9.19 -3.34 6.92
CA ILE A 142 10.44 -3.07 6.20
C ILE A 142 10.18 -2.90 4.69
N ASN A 143 9.27 -3.71 4.11
CA ASN A 143 8.88 -3.53 2.72
C ASN A 143 8.16 -2.20 2.49
N ASP A 144 7.23 -1.82 3.36
CA ASP A 144 6.50 -0.57 3.26
C ASP A 144 7.45 0.61 3.40
N TYR A 145 8.45 0.55 4.30
CA TYR A 145 9.51 1.55 4.34
C TYR A 145 10.32 1.58 3.03
N SER A 146 10.70 0.42 2.49
CA SER A 146 11.41 0.32 1.21
C SER A 146 10.60 0.85 0.02
N ILE A 147 9.28 0.67 0.07
CA ILE A 147 8.32 1.09 -0.95
C ILE A 147 8.10 2.58 -0.81
N VAL A 148 7.78 3.09 0.39
CA VAL A 148 7.72 4.53 0.69
C VAL A 148 9.01 5.21 0.26
N LYS A 149 10.17 4.54 0.34
CA LYS A 149 11.46 5.05 -0.12
C LYS A 149 11.76 4.92 -1.60
N GLN A 150 11.36 3.83 -2.26
CA GLN A 150 11.34 3.79 -3.73
C GLN A 150 10.41 4.86 -4.28
N TYR A 151 9.31 5.09 -3.58
CA TYR A 151 8.44 6.22 -3.81
C TYR A 151 9.10 7.52 -3.38
N SER A 152 9.93 7.62 -2.31
CA SER A 152 10.65 8.81 -1.76
C SER A 152 12.03 9.12 -2.33
N LYS A 153 12.46 8.35 -3.33
CA LYS A 153 12.75 8.95 -4.63
C LYS A 153 11.45 9.49 -5.25
N ILE A 154 10.70 10.26 -4.46
CA ILE A 154 9.50 10.97 -4.88
C ILE A 154 10.17 12.03 -5.70
N ASP A 155 9.92 11.96 -7.01
CA ASP A 155 10.31 12.98 -7.96
C ASP A 155 10.13 14.32 -7.25
N LEU A 156 11.15 15.19 -7.19
CA LEU A 156 10.98 16.51 -6.58
C LEU A 156 9.69 17.16 -7.11
N ASP A 157 9.38 16.88 -8.37
CA ASP A 157 8.13 17.17 -9.07
C ASP A 157 6.86 16.72 -8.35
N THR A 158 6.80 15.53 -7.74
CA THR A 158 5.61 15.06 -7.00
C THR A 158 5.47 15.70 -5.61
N ILE A 159 6.58 16.00 -4.92
CA ILE A 159 6.53 16.80 -3.67
C ILE A 159 6.08 18.22 -4.01
N ASN A 160 6.74 18.86 -4.97
CA ASN A 160 6.39 20.19 -5.46
C ASN A 160 4.94 20.26 -5.92
N LEU A 161 4.46 19.25 -6.67
CA LEU A 161 3.06 19.15 -7.10
C LEU A 161 2.10 19.08 -5.90
N SER A 162 2.44 18.30 -4.87
CA SER A 162 1.62 18.19 -3.66
C SER A 162 1.56 19.53 -2.92
N GLU A 163 2.68 20.24 -2.79
CA GLU A 163 2.75 21.58 -2.18
C GLU A 163 1.98 22.62 -3.00
N GLU A 164 2.16 22.63 -4.31
CA GLU A 164 1.44 23.51 -5.24
C GLU A 164 -0.08 23.28 -5.22
N ASN A 165 -0.51 22.02 -5.16
CA ASN A 165 -1.92 21.67 -5.02
C ASN A 165 -2.46 22.11 -3.66
N PHE A 166 -1.68 21.89 -2.59
CA PHE A 166 -2.05 22.29 -1.25
C PHE A 166 -2.31 23.79 -1.16
N GLU A 167 -1.36 24.62 -1.60
CA GLU A 167 -1.52 26.08 -1.58
C GLU A 167 -2.72 26.52 -2.45
N ALA A 168 -2.84 25.98 -3.68
CA ALA A 168 -3.96 26.32 -4.56
C ALA A 168 -5.33 25.93 -3.98
N ASN A 169 -5.45 24.77 -3.33
CA ASN A 169 -6.70 24.31 -2.73
C ASN A 169 -7.01 25.05 -1.42
N LYS A 170 -5.98 25.42 -0.64
CA LYS A 170 -6.09 26.14 0.62
C LYS A 170 -6.54 27.59 0.43
N GLU A 171 -6.09 28.26 -0.63
CA GLU A 171 -6.53 29.62 -0.97
C GLU A 171 -8.03 29.72 -1.26
N GLN A 172 -8.66 28.59 -1.58
CA GLN A 172 -10.07 28.52 -1.89
C GLN A 172 -10.88 28.22 -0.62
N LYS A 173 -12.02 28.91 -0.47
CA LYS A 173 -12.91 28.76 0.69
C LYS A 173 -13.86 27.58 0.52
N TYR A 174 -13.31 26.36 0.51
CA TYR A 174 -14.11 25.13 0.51
C TYR A 174 -14.69 24.82 1.88
N ASN A 175 -15.78 24.06 1.92
CA ASN A 175 -16.34 23.56 3.17
C ASN A 175 -15.40 22.51 3.78
N MET A 176 -15.40 22.38 5.10
CA MET A 176 -14.59 21.35 5.76
C MET A 176 -15.31 20.00 5.76
N ILE A 177 -14.56 18.90 5.73
CA ILE A 177 -15.12 17.55 5.74
C ILE A 177 -16.03 17.26 6.94
N ASN A 178 -15.87 17.97 8.06
CA ASN A 178 -16.73 17.84 9.24
C ASN A 178 -18.19 18.17 8.90
N GLU A 179 -18.41 19.19 8.09
CA GLU A 179 -19.75 19.60 7.65
C GLU A 179 -20.42 18.51 6.81
N PHE A 180 -19.65 17.83 5.96
CA PHE A 180 -20.14 16.66 5.23
C PHE A 180 -20.51 15.53 6.20
N ILE A 181 -19.59 15.18 7.11
CA ILE A 181 -19.79 14.06 8.04
C ILE A 181 -21.01 14.30 8.92
N GLU A 182 -21.20 15.50 9.44
CA GLU A 182 -22.37 15.87 10.23
C GLU A 182 -23.67 15.76 9.44
N LYS A 183 -23.67 16.22 8.18
CA LYS A 183 -24.83 16.14 7.28
C LYS A 183 -25.21 14.69 6.95
N TYR A 184 -24.25 13.79 6.81
CA TYR A 184 -24.46 12.41 6.36
C TYR A 184 -24.34 11.37 7.48
N ARG A 185 -24.32 11.78 8.75
CA ARG A 185 -24.09 10.89 9.92
C ARG A 185 -25.24 9.94 10.27
N SER A 186 -26.43 10.18 9.71
CA SER A 186 -27.69 9.62 10.20
C SER A 186 -28.30 8.56 9.28
N SER A 187 -27.56 8.10 8.27
CA SER A 187 -28.08 7.07 7.37
C SER A 187 -27.96 5.67 7.98
N ASN A 188 -29.09 4.94 8.01
CA ASN A 188 -29.10 3.52 8.34
C ASN A 188 -28.76 2.61 7.15
N LYS A 189 -28.81 3.14 5.91
CA LYS A 189 -28.48 2.38 4.69
C LYS A 189 -27.02 1.89 4.72
N PRO A 190 -26.73 0.69 4.20
CA PRO A 190 -25.36 0.22 3.99
C PRO A 190 -24.60 1.15 3.05
N TYR A 191 -23.29 1.24 3.26
CA TYR A 191 -22.39 2.05 2.44
C TYR A 191 -21.67 1.16 1.42
N VAL A 192 -21.84 1.45 0.14
CA VAL A 192 -21.09 0.85 -0.95
C VAL A 192 -19.88 1.73 -1.26
N ILE A 193 -18.69 1.15 -1.18
CA ILE A 193 -17.45 1.75 -1.68
C ILE A 193 -17.22 1.21 -3.09
N ALA A 194 -17.48 2.05 -4.09
CA ALA A 194 -17.25 1.72 -5.49
C ALA A 194 -15.82 2.10 -5.90
N ALA A 195 -14.98 1.09 -6.09
CA ALA A 195 -13.60 1.20 -6.55
C ALA A 195 -13.48 0.85 -8.05
N ALA A 196 -12.36 1.22 -8.67
CA ALA A 196 -12.20 1.16 -10.13
C ALA A 196 -11.68 -0.16 -10.68
N GLY A 197 -11.72 -1.25 -9.91
CA GLY A 197 -11.30 -2.57 -10.37
C GLY A 197 -12.26 -3.17 -11.42
N PRO A 198 -11.78 -4.06 -12.30
CA PRO A 198 -12.57 -4.63 -13.39
C PRO A 198 -13.87 -5.31 -12.97
N SER A 199 -13.97 -5.86 -11.74
CA SER A 199 -15.17 -6.55 -11.27
C SER A 199 -16.35 -5.61 -11.03
N LEU A 200 -16.12 -4.29 -10.91
CA LEU A 200 -17.22 -3.33 -10.78
C LEU A 200 -18.17 -3.43 -11.98
N ASP A 201 -17.65 -3.61 -13.20
CA ASP A 201 -18.43 -3.68 -14.43
C ASP A 201 -19.56 -4.74 -14.35
N ASP A 202 -19.31 -5.84 -13.65
CA ASP A 202 -20.25 -6.96 -13.52
C ASP A 202 -21.38 -6.67 -12.51
N GLU A 203 -21.18 -5.71 -11.60
CA GLU A 203 -22.10 -5.41 -10.50
C GLU A 203 -22.95 -4.15 -10.74
N LEU A 204 -22.65 -3.37 -11.80
CA LEU A 204 -23.33 -2.11 -12.08
C LEU A 204 -24.85 -2.26 -12.28
N ASP A 205 -25.29 -3.29 -13.02
CA ASP A 205 -26.72 -3.46 -13.30
C ASP A 205 -27.50 -3.77 -12.02
N LEU A 206 -26.95 -4.61 -11.13
CA LEU A 206 -27.57 -4.87 -9.82
C LEU A 206 -27.51 -3.64 -8.92
N LEU A 207 -26.36 -2.95 -8.88
CA LEU A 207 -26.21 -1.73 -8.06
C LEU A 207 -27.22 -0.66 -8.47
N LYS A 208 -27.59 -0.60 -9.76
CA LYS A 208 -28.63 0.29 -10.25
C LYS A 208 -30.02 -0.05 -9.72
N GLU A 209 -30.36 -1.34 -9.60
CA GLU A 209 -31.63 -1.80 -9.01
C GLU A 209 -31.73 -1.43 -7.53
N TYR A 210 -30.61 -1.54 -6.80
CA TYR A 210 -30.54 -1.28 -5.36
C TYR A 210 -30.08 0.14 -5.01
N ARG A 211 -29.99 1.06 -5.98
CA ARG A 211 -29.42 2.40 -5.79
C ARG A 211 -30.03 3.15 -4.62
N GLU A 212 -31.35 3.08 -4.46
CA GLU A 212 -32.08 3.79 -3.41
C GLU A 212 -31.91 3.16 -2.01
N GLN A 213 -31.36 1.96 -1.92
CA GLN A 213 -31.18 1.21 -0.67
C GLN A 213 -29.76 1.36 -0.10
N VAL A 214 -28.84 1.98 -0.83
CA VAL A 214 -27.43 2.12 -0.45
C VAL A 214 -26.99 3.58 -0.45
N ASN A 215 -25.97 3.89 0.35
CA ASN A 215 -25.14 5.07 0.13
C ASN A 215 -23.93 4.69 -0.72
N ILE A 216 -23.67 5.38 -1.82
CA ILE A 216 -22.55 5.08 -2.71
C ILE A 216 -21.46 6.14 -2.53
N ILE A 217 -20.31 5.69 -2.04
CA ILE A 217 -19.06 6.45 -2.07
C ILE A 217 -18.23 5.94 -3.26
N SER A 218 -18.12 6.78 -4.29
CA SER A 218 -17.27 6.48 -5.44
C SER A 218 -15.86 6.97 -5.19
N VAL A 219 -14.85 6.14 -5.45
CA VAL A 219 -13.52 6.69 -5.74
C VAL A 219 -13.57 7.42 -7.08
N GLY A 220 -12.76 8.46 -7.28
CA GLY A 220 -12.82 9.26 -8.50
C GLY A 220 -12.68 8.45 -9.80
N SER A 221 -11.80 7.45 -9.83
CA SER A 221 -11.59 6.58 -11.00
C SER A 221 -12.77 5.65 -11.31
N ALA A 222 -13.72 5.46 -10.39
CA ALA A 222 -14.95 4.69 -10.62
C ALA A 222 -16.14 5.55 -11.05
N LEU A 223 -16.05 6.88 -10.93
CA LEU A 223 -17.17 7.81 -11.17
C LEU A 223 -17.82 7.58 -12.54
N ARG A 224 -17.01 7.52 -13.59
CA ARG A 224 -17.52 7.38 -14.96
C ARG A 224 -18.18 6.04 -15.21
N ALA A 225 -17.69 4.95 -14.61
CA ALA A 225 -18.34 3.65 -14.73
C ALA A 225 -19.76 3.68 -14.16
N LEU A 226 -19.95 4.31 -13.00
CA LEU A 226 -21.26 4.52 -12.39
C LEU A 226 -22.14 5.44 -13.25
N MET A 227 -21.63 6.61 -13.62
CA MET A 227 -22.39 7.62 -14.36
C MET A 227 -22.82 7.15 -15.76
N ASN A 228 -21.99 6.39 -16.47
CA ASN A 228 -22.32 5.79 -17.77
C ASN A 228 -23.51 4.81 -17.69
N LYS A 229 -23.74 4.20 -16.51
CA LYS A 229 -24.89 3.33 -16.25
C LYS A 229 -26.09 4.08 -15.65
N GLY A 230 -25.97 5.39 -15.45
CA GLY A 230 -26.99 6.23 -14.82
C GLY A 230 -27.06 6.07 -13.30
N ILE A 231 -25.98 5.63 -12.66
CA ILE A 231 -25.89 5.46 -11.21
C ILE A 231 -25.19 6.69 -10.65
N LYS A 232 -25.92 7.60 -10.01
CA LYS A 232 -25.33 8.78 -9.38
C LYS A 232 -24.79 8.43 -8.00
N PRO A 233 -23.49 8.52 -7.71
CA PRO A 233 -23.00 8.32 -6.34
C PRO A 233 -23.48 9.43 -5.40
N ASP A 234 -23.48 9.15 -4.09
CA ASP A 234 -23.82 10.13 -3.06
C ASP A 234 -22.63 11.04 -2.74
N VAL A 235 -21.41 10.56 -2.98
CA VAL A 235 -20.17 11.33 -2.84
C VAL A 235 -19.07 10.73 -3.72
N VAL A 236 -18.18 11.58 -4.21
CA VAL A 236 -16.95 11.21 -4.90
C VAL A 236 -15.76 11.57 -4.03
N VAL A 237 -14.76 10.69 -3.94
CA VAL A 237 -13.54 10.91 -3.15
C VAL A 237 -12.31 10.90 -4.06
N ILE A 238 -11.44 11.90 -3.92
CA ILE A 238 -10.14 11.97 -4.61
C ILE A 238 -9.01 12.33 -3.64
N ILE A 239 -7.83 11.73 -3.85
CA ILE A 239 -6.59 12.10 -3.14
C ILE A 239 -5.39 12.29 -4.07
N ASP A 240 -5.53 11.91 -5.35
CA ASP A 240 -4.43 11.95 -6.32
C ASP A 240 -4.21 13.40 -6.78
N GLY A 241 -2.95 13.84 -6.80
CA GLY A 241 -2.53 15.20 -7.12
C GLY A 241 -2.36 15.50 -8.61
N HIS A 242 -2.33 14.49 -9.48
CA HIS A 242 -1.97 14.69 -10.88
C HIS A 242 -3.09 15.37 -11.68
N GLU A 243 -2.72 16.21 -12.66
CA GLU A 243 -3.68 16.90 -13.54
C GLU A 243 -4.62 15.92 -14.25
N ILE A 244 -4.12 14.73 -14.59
CA ILE A 244 -4.86 13.69 -15.32
C ILE A 244 -6.13 13.22 -14.58
N VAL A 245 -6.23 13.47 -13.27
CA VAL A 245 -7.43 13.22 -12.47
C VAL A 245 -8.64 14.03 -12.99
N LYS A 246 -8.43 15.21 -13.60
CA LYS A 246 -9.52 16.04 -14.13
C LYS A 246 -10.40 15.30 -15.15
N LYS A 247 -9.79 14.37 -15.91
CA LYS A 247 -10.50 13.54 -16.90
C LYS A 247 -11.59 12.66 -16.30
N GLN A 248 -11.54 12.37 -14.99
CA GLN A 248 -12.59 11.62 -14.29
C GLN A 248 -13.91 12.40 -14.27
N PHE A 249 -13.85 13.74 -14.31
CA PHE A 249 -14.98 14.65 -14.18
C PHE A 249 -15.42 15.29 -15.50
N GLU A 250 -14.65 15.14 -16.58
CA GLU A 250 -15.01 15.70 -17.91
C GLU A 250 -16.35 15.15 -18.40
N GLY A 251 -17.29 16.04 -18.74
CA GLY A 251 -18.68 15.72 -19.09
C GLY A 251 -19.63 15.55 -17.89
N TYR A 252 -19.13 15.64 -16.65
CA TYR A 252 -19.92 15.59 -15.42
C TYR A 252 -19.64 16.79 -14.51
N GLU A 253 -19.12 17.89 -15.05
CA GLU A 253 -18.66 19.06 -14.30
C GLU A 253 -19.77 19.70 -13.47
N ASN A 254 -21.01 19.67 -13.97
CA ASN A 254 -22.16 20.34 -13.39
C ASN A 254 -23.07 19.41 -12.56
N GLU A 255 -22.62 18.19 -12.26
CA GLU A 255 -23.36 17.30 -11.38
C GLU A 255 -23.39 17.86 -9.94
N ASN A 256 -24.53 17.68 -9.26
CA ASN A 256 -24.69 18.11 -7.86
C ASN A 256 -24.31 16.99 -6.89
N ILE A 257 -23.18 16.33 -7.14
CA ILE A 257 -22.65 15.28 -6.28
C ILE A 257 -21.53 15.86 -5.40
N PRO A 258 -21.55 15.71 -4.07
CA PRO A 258 -20.43 16.12 -3.23
C PRO A 258 -19.09 15.53 -3.66
N LEU A 259 -18.06 16.37 -3.74
CA LEU A 259 -16.65 15.98 -3.90
C LEU A 259 -15.92 16.15 -2.57
N CYS A 260 -15.50 15.05 -1.96
CA CYS A 260 -14.58 15.06 -0.83
C CYS A 260 -13.15 14.86 -1.32
N PHE A 261 -12.22 15.74 -0.93
CA PHE A 261 -10.85 15.67 -1.45
C PHE A 261 -9.79 16.03 -0.41
N SER A 262 -8.64 15.38 -0.52
CA SER A 262 -7.46 15.71 0.29
C SER A 262 -6.97 17.10 -0.07
N ALA A 263 -6.43 17.85 0.89
CA ALA A 263 -5.88 19.19 0.61
C ALA A 263 -4.83 19.20 -0.51
N THR A 264 -4.11 18.10 -0.71
CA THR A 264 -3.09 17.89 -1.75
C THR A 264 -3.61 17.29 -3.07
N ALA A 265 -4.92 17.06 -3.19
CA ALA A 265 -5.52 16.49 -4.39
C ALA A 265 -5.44 17.45 -5.60
N SER A 266 -5.62 16.90 -6.80
CA SER A 266 -5.50 17.60 -8.08
C SER A 266 -6.33 18.88 -8.14
N ARG A 267 -5.66 20.04 -8.05
CA ARG A 267 -6.31 21.36 -8.14
C ARG A 267 -7.08 21.56 -9.44
N TRP A 268 -6.64 20.90 -10.52
CA TRP A 268 -7.34 20.93 -11.80
C TRP A 268 -8.67 20.18 -11.77
N ALA A 269 -8.72 19.01 -11.15
CA ALA A 269 -9.97 18.28 -10.99
C ALA A 269 -10.95 19.03 -10.06
N VAL A 270 -10.42 19.54 -8.94
CA VAL A 270 -11.20 20.32 -7.97
C VAL A 270 -11.71 21.64 -8.59
N GLY A 271 -10.89 22.30 -9.41
CA GLY A 271 -11.25 23.53 -10.11
C GLY A 271 -12.25 23.32 -11.25
N LEU A 272 -12.16 22.20 -11.99
CA LEU A 272 -13.06 21.85 -13.08
C LEU A 272 -14.48 21.54 -12.59
N TYR A 273 -14.61 20.84 -11.46
CA TYR A 273 -15.90 20.37 -10.96
C TYR A 273 -16.69 21.51 -10.30
N ASN A 274 -17.99 21.66 -10.59
CA ASN A 274 -18.83 22.74 -10.07
C ASN A 274 -19.77 22.31 -8.93
N GLY A 275 -19.82 21.03 -8.58
CA GLY A 275 -20.62 20.51 -7.48
C GLY A 275 -20.10 20.92 -6.08
N PRO A 276 -20.80 20.53 -5.00
CA PRO A 276 -20.38 20.81 -3.63
C PRO A 276 -19.01 20.20 -3.31
N LYS A 277 -18.15 20.93 -2.58
CA LYS A 277 -16.76 20.53 -2.32
C LYS A 277 -16.45 20.55 -0.83
N TYR A 278 -15.79 19.50 -0.36
CA TYR A 278 -15.40 19.30 1.03
C TYR A 278 -13.94 18.89 1.12
N ILE A 279 -13.11 19.75 1.72
CA ILE A 279 -11.68 19.51 1.89
C ILE A 279 -11.39 18.77 3.20
N PHE A 280 -10.43 17.85 3.19
CA PHE A 280 -9.93 17.19 4.40
C PHE A 280 -8.41 17.20 4.49
N ASN A 281 -7.91 17.07 5.73
CA ASN A 281 -6.50 17.06 6.08
C ASN A 281 -5.78 18.32 5.58
N LEU A 282 -6.38 19.48 5.86
CA LEU A 282 -5.81 20.78 5.52
C LEU A 282 -4.72 21.19 6.51
N THR A 283 -4.87 20.83 7.78
CA THR A 283 -3.87 21.12 8.81
C THR A 283 -3.67 19.92 9.73
N GLU A 284 -2.52 19.88 10.41
CA GLU A 284 -2.27 18.90 11.47
C GLU A 284 -3.17 19.11 12.71
N GLU A 285 -3.81 20.27 12.81
CA GLU A 285 -4.72 20.66 13.90
C GLU A 285 -6.20 20.38 13.58
N ASP A 286 -6.52 19.80 12.42
CA ASP A 286 -7.88 19.47 12.03
C ASP A 286 -8.52 18.56 13.09
N GLU A 287 -9.65 18.97 13.68
CA GLU A 287 -10.35 18.20 14.72
C GLU A 287 -10.72 16.77 14.28
N LEU A 288 -10.84 16.57 12.96
CA LEU A 288 -11.15 15.30 12.35
C LEU A 288 -10.25 15.07 11.14
N VAL A 289 -9.38 14.08 11.27
CA VAL A 289 -8.41 13.68 10.23
C VAL A 289 -8.90 12.45 9.49
N ILE A 290 -9.02 12.50 8.16
CA ILE A 290 -9.33 11.35 7.31
C ILE A 290 -8.09 10.48 7.10
N LYS A 291 -8.17 9.20 7.48
CA LYS A 291 -7.13 8.22 7.24
C LYS A 291 -7.07 7.89 5.76
N THR A 292 -6.02 8.30 5.06
CA THR A 292 -5.83 7.95 3.64
C THR A 292 -4.93 6.73 3.47
N ARG A 293 -3.91 6.57 4.34
CA ARG A 293 -2.85 5.55 4.23
C ARG A 293 -2.24 5.48 2.81
N GLY A 294 -2.29 6.57 2.04
CA GLY A 294 -1.80 6.60 0.65
C GLY A 294 -2.65 5.81 -0.37
N THR A 295 -3.95 5.61 -0.13
CA THR A 295 -4.89 5.14 -1.15
C THR A 295 -6.29 5.72 -0.95
N VAL A 296 -6.95 6.09 -2.05
CA VAL A 296 -8.30 6.69 -2.04
C VAL A 296 -9.35 5.74 -1.44
N ALA A 297 -9.15 4.43 -1.58
CA ALA A 297 -10.05 3.42 -1.02
C ALA A 297 -10.14 3.51 0.51
N VAL A 298 -8.99 3.65 1.19
CA VAL A 298 -8.96 3.79 2.66
C VAL A 298 -9.61 5.11 3.08
N ALA A 299 -9.39 6.21 2.34
CA ALA A 299 -10.07 7.48 2.61
C ALA A 299 -11.60 7.36 2.48
N ALA A 300 -12.08 6.73 1.40
CA ALA A 300 -13.50 6.48 1.18
C ALA A 300 -14.12 5.62 2.29
N ILE A 301 -13.44 4.55 2.72
CA ILE A 301 -13.89 3.69 3.82
C ILE A 301 -13.94 4.48 5.13
N ASP A 302 -12.90 5.25 5.45
CA ASP A 302 -12.82 6.02 6.69
C ASP A 302 -13.86 7.16 6.75
N ILE A 303 -14.16 7.78 5.60
CA ILE A 303 -15.29 8.72 5.49
C ILE A 303 -16.61 8.01 5.81
N ALA A 304 -16.90 6.84 5.21
CA ALA A 304 -18.12 6.08 5.52
C ALA A 304 -18.24 5.75 7.02
N ILE A 305 -17.14 5.29 7.63
CA ILE A 305 -17.09 4.97 9.07
C ILE A 305 -17.43 6.21 9.91
N LYS A 306 -16.89 7.37 9.56
CA LYS A 306 -17.16 8.63 10.30
C LYS A 306 -18.56 9.16 10.08
N CYS A 307 -19.15 8.90 8.92
CA CYS A 307 -20.59 9.04 8.67
C CYS A 307 -21.45 8.02 9.42
N GLY A 308 -20.86 7.14 10.25
CA GLY A 308 -21.62 6.25 11.13
C GLY A 308 -21.96 4.89 10.52
N ALA A 309 -21.35 4.51 9.39
CA ALA A 309 -21.61 3.25 8.71
C ALA A 309 -21.50 2.05 9.66
N LYS A 310 -22.51 1.19 9.65
CA LYS A 310 -22.50 -0.12 10.34
C LYS A 310 -22.14 -1.26 9.40
N ASN A 311 -22.48 -1.11 8.12
CA ASN A 311 -22.22 -2.08 7.06
C ASN A 311 -21.53 -1.36 5.90
N ILE A 312 -20.39 -1.89 5.47
CA ILE A 312 -19.61 -1.37 4.35
C ILE A 312 -19.40 -2.50 3.35
N ILE A 313 -19.80 -2.26 2.09
CA ILE A 313 -19.74 -3.20 0.98
C ILE A 313 -18.72 -2.70 -0.03
N PHE A 314 -17.77 -3.56 -0.45
CA PHE A 314 -16.78 -3.23 -1.48
C PHE A 314 -17.20 -3.79 -2.84
N LEU A 315 -17.23 -2.91 -3.85
CA LEU A 315 -17.39 -3.28 -5.25
C LEU A 315 -16.20 -2.75 -6.06
N GLY A 316 -15.64 -3.58 -6.95
CA GLY A 316 -14.46 -3.20 -7.75
C GLY A 316 -13.18 -3.02 -6.94
N GLN A 317 -13.09 -3.52 -5.71
CA GLN A 317 -11.89 -3.46 -4.88
C GLN A 317 -10.96 -4.65 -5.17
N ASP A 318 -10.62 -4.85 -6.44
CA ASP A 318 -10.01 -6.10 -6.90
C ASP A 318 -8.56 -6.29 -6.46
N LEU A 319 -7.71 -5.26 -6.52
CA LEU A 319 -6.30 -5.35 -6.09
C LEU A 319 -5.52 -6.50 -6.77
N ALA A 320 -5.98 -6.93 -7.94
CA ALA A 320 -5.44 -7.99 -8.78
C ALA A 320 -5.85 -7.75 -10.23
N PHE A 321 -5.16 -8.37 -11.18
CA PHE A 321 -5.56 -8.32 -12.59
C PHE A 321 -6.64 -9.37 -12.84
N LEU A 322 -7.74 -8.96 -13.46
CA LEU A 322 -8.84 -9.85 -13.86
C LEU A 322 -9.00 -9.80 -15.37
N LYS A 323 -8.91 -10.95 -16.04
CA LYS A 323 -8.95 -11.05 -17.52
C LYS A 323 -7.96 -10.07 -18.17
N ASP A 324 -6.74 -10.02 -17.63
CA ASP A 324 -5.64 -9.11 -18.01
C ASP A 324 -5.93 -7.60 -17.87
N ARG A 325 -7.01 -7.22 -17.18
CA ARG A 325 -7.34 -5.81 -16.89
C ARG A 325 -7.02 -5.46 -15.45
N SER A 326 -6.56 -4.23 -15.25
CA SER A 326 -6.28 -3.63 -13.93
C SER A 326 -7.41 -2.74 -13.42
N HIS A 327 -8.24 -2.22 -14.32
CA HIS A 327 -9.32 -1.29 -14.00
C HIS A 327 -10.58 -1.54 -14.86
N THR A 328 -11.66 -0.79 -14.61
CA THR A 328 -12.90 -0.82 -15.42
C THR A 328 -12.67 -0.37 -16.87
N LYS A 329 -13.60 -0.73 -17.78
CA LYS A 329 -13.53 -0.28 -19.20
C LYS A 329 -13.54 1.25 -19.32
N ALA A 330 -14.36 1.92 -18.52
CA ALA A 330 -14.44 3.38 -18.53
C ALA A 330 -13.10 4.02 -18.14
N PHE A 331 -12.32 3.40 -17.24
CA PHE A 331 -10.98 3.86 -16.89
C PHE A 331 -10.02 3.75 -18.09
N GLU A 332 -10.02 2.62 -18.79
CA GLU A 332 -9.20 2.42 -19.99
C GLU A 332 -9.53 3.44 -21.09
N GLU A 333 -10.81 3.73 -21.31
CA GLU A 333 -11.26 4.73 -22.29
C GLU A 333 -10.79 6.15 -21.96
N VAL A 334 -10.78 6.53 -20.68
CA VAL A 334 -10.41 7.87 -20.20
C VAL A 334 -8.91 8.11 -20.30
N TYR A 335 -8.14 7.09 -19.94
CA TYR A 335 -6.70 7.21 -19.77
C TYR A 335 -5.90 6.64 -20.95
N GLY A 336 -6.52 5.88 -21.84
CA GLY A 336 -5.88 5.30 -23.02
C GLY A 336 -4.88 4.18 -22.71
N PHE A 337 -4.86 3.65 -21.48
CA PHE A 337 -3.98 2.55 -21.11
C PHE A 337 -4.59 1.22 -21.57
N LYS A 338 -3.92 0.51 -22.49
CA LYS A 338 -4.10 -0.93 -22.64
C LYS A 338 -3.09 -1.63 -21.73
N ASP A 339 -3.54 -2.51 -20.86
CA ASP A 339 -2.67 -3.24 -19.91
C ASP A 339 -1.63 -4.15 -20.60
N GLU A 340 -1.72 -4.33 -21.93
CA GLU A 340 -0.75 -5.06 -22.76
C GLU A 340 0.69 -4.50 -22.68
N ASP A 341 0.87 -3.22 -22.32
CA ASP A 341 2.19 -2.54 -22.35
C ASP A 341 3.11 -2.82 -21.14
N LYS A 342 2.72 -3.67 -20.18
CA LYS A 342 3.51 -3.92 -18.94
C LYS A 342 4.08 -5.34 -18.79
N LYS A 343 4.50 -5.98 -19.89
CA LYS A 343 5.28 -7.24 -19.87
C LYS A 343 6.64 -7.17 -19.15
N ASN A 344 7.10 -5.99 -18.71
CA ASN A 344 8.38 -5.79 -18.01
C ASN A 344 8.30 -5.63 -16.48
N THR A 345 7.13 -5.83 -15.85
CA THR A 345 7.03 -5.81 -14.37
C THR A 345 7.00 -7.22 -13.81
N LYS A 346 7.84 -7.53 -12.80
CA LYS A 346 7.77 -8.79 -12.04
C LYS A 346 6.42 -8.88 -11.35
N TRP A 347 5.46 -9.57 -11.96
CA TRP A 347 4.15 -9.82 -11.38
C TRP A 347 4.32 -10.58 -10.06
N LYS A 348 3.54 -10.19 -9.07
CA LYS A 348 3.36 -10.91 -7.81
C LYS A 348 2.05 -11.68 -7.90
N THR A 349 1.81 -12.56 -6.95
CA THR A 349 0.52 -13.25 -6.83
C THR A 349 -0.14 -12.91 -5.49
N VAL A 350 -1.47 -12.99 -5.46
CA VAL A 350 -2.29 -12.84 -4.26
C VAL A 350 -3.42 -13.87 -4.30
N MET A 351 -3.84 -14.36 -3.14
CA MET A 351 -5.02 -15.22 -3.05
C MET A 351 -6.26 -14.45 -3.49
N GLY A 352 -7.04 -14.99 -4.42
CA GLY A 352 -8.32 -14.49 -4.87
C GLY A 352 -9.46 -14.92 -3.94
N VAL A 353 -10.63 -14.28 -4.09
CA VAL A 353 -11.83 -14.61 -3.31
C VAL A 353 -12.37 -16.03 -3.57
N ASP A 354 -12.03 -16.61 -4.73
CA ASP A 354 -12.35 -17.97 -5.14
C ASP A 354 -11.33 -19.02 -4.66
N GLY A 355 -10.26 -18.60 -3.99
CA GLY A 355 -9.15 -19.46 -3.56
C GLY A 355 -8.09 -19.71 -4.62
N GLU A 356 -8.20 -19.13 -5.81
CA GLU A 356 -7.16 -19.19 -6.84
C GLU A 356 -6.13 -18.07 -6.67
N PHE A 357 -4.90 -18.27 -7.14
CA PHE A 357 -3.90 -17.21 -7.11
C PHE A 357 -4.02 -16.30 -8.34
N LEU A 358 -4.24 -15.02 -8.10
CA LEU A 358 -4.34 -13.99 -9.13
C LEU A 358 -3.03 -13.23 -9.29
N ASN A 359 -2.72 -12.81 -10.52
CA ASN A 359 -1.63 -11.89 -10.78
C ASN A 359 -1.91 -10.53 -10.14
N THR A 360 -0.89 -9.90 -9.58
CA THR A 360 -0.99 -8.57 -8.96
C THR A 360 0.36 -7.83 -9.00
N ARG A 361 0.41 -6.61 -8.47
CA ARG A 361 1.62 -5.81 -8.29
C ARG A 361 1.84 -5.53 -6.81
N GLN A 362 3.09 -5.21 -6.45
CA GLN A 362 3.44 -4.91 -5.06
C GLN A 362 2.61 -3.75 -4.47
N SER A 363 2.30 -2.72 -5.28
CA SER A 363 1.46 -1.59 -4.84
C SER A 363 0.05 -2.04 -4.43
N TYR A 364 -0.56 -2.98 -5.15
CA TYR A 364 -1.88 -3.52 -4.81
C TYR A 364 -1.85 -4.36 -3.54
N ILE A 365 -0.79 -5.15 -3.33
CA ILE A 365 -0.58 -5.87 -2.05
C ILE A 365 -0.47 -4.86 -0.90
N THR A 366 0.29 -3.77 -1.08
CA THR A 366 0.37 -2.71 -0.07
C THR A 366 -0.98 -2.05 0.19
N PHE A 367 -1.79 -1.78 -0.84
CA PHE A 367 -3.15 -1.25 -0.65
C PHE A 367 -4.07 -2.22 0.08
N LYS A 368 -4.01 -3.51 -0.27
CA LYS A 368 -4.71 -4.59 0.45
C LYS A 368 -4.38 -4.57 1.94
N ASN A 369 -3.11 -4.60 2.28
CA ASN A 369 -2.66 -4.59 3.68
C ASN A 369 -3.12 -3.35 4.45
N LYS A 370 -3.17 -2.19 3.79
CA LYS A 370 -3.66 -0.93 4.37
C LYS A 370 -5.17 -0.97 4.66
N ILE A 371 -5.96 -1.55 3.76
CA ILE A 371 -7.40 -1.79 3.94
C ILE A 371 -7.62 -2.78 5.08
N GLU A 372 -6.94 -3.93 5.08
CA GLU A 372 -7.06 -4.94 6.16
C GLU A 372 -6.65 -4.36 7.52
N SER A 373 -5.62 -3.51 7.54
CA SER A 373 -5.22 -2.80 8.74
C SER A 373 -6.30 -1.85 9.25
N LEU A 374 -7.00 -1.14 8.36
CA LEU A 374 -8.14 -0.30 8.74
C LEU A 374 -9.31 -1.15 9.27
N ILE A 375 -9.66 -2.25 8.58
CA ILE A 375 -10.73 -3.17 9.00
C ILE A 375 -10.50 -3.68 10.44
N ARG A 376 -9.26 -4.06 10.77
CA ARG A 376 -8.91 -4.53 12.13
C ARG A 376 -9.15 -3.50 13.24
N GLU A 377 -9.12 -2.20 12.92
CA GLU A 377 -9.35 -1.13 13.88
C GLU A 377 -10.84 -0.93 14.20
N TYR A 378 -11.74 -1.26 13.28
CA TYR A 378 -13.17 -0.97 13.37
C TYR A 378 -14.01 -2.25 13.50
N LYS A 379 -13.86 -2.95 14.62
CA LYS A 379 -14.56 -4.22 14.90
C LYS A 379 -16.09 -4.10 15.01
N ASN A 380 -16.60 -2.88 15.18
CA ASN A 380 -18.02 -2.57 15.28
C ASN A 380 -18.68 -2.28 13.92
N VAL A 381 -17.93 -2.41 12.82
CA VAL A 381 -18.39 -2.24 11.45
C VAL A 381 -18.26 -3.59 10.74
N LYS A 382 -19.33 -4.01 10.06
CA LYS A 382 -19.31 -5.19 9.20
C LYS A 382 -18.79 -4.80 7.83
N PHE A 383 -17.74 -5.48 7.37
CA PHE A 383 -17.17 -5.30 6.04
C PHE A 383 -17.52 -6.50 5.17
N VAL A 384 -18.00 -6.24 3.96
CA VAL A 384 -18.36 -7.27 2.98
C VAL A 384 -17.64 -6.96 1.67
N ASN A 385 -16.81 -7.88 1.20
CA ASN A 385 -16.15 -7.78 -0.09
C ASN A 385 -16.94 -8.56 -1.14
N CYS A 386 -17.56 -7.84 -2.07
CA CYS A 386 -18.28 -8.41 -3.22
C CYS A 386 -17.46 -8.29 -4.53
N SER A 387 -16.18 -7.95 -4.43
CA SER A 387 -15.27 -7.84 -5.58
C SER A 387 -14.69 -9.22 -5.93
N LYS A 388 -14.27 -9.40 -7.18
CA LYS A 388 -13.80 -10.70 -7.72
C LYS A 388 -12.27 -10.86 -7.72
N GLY A 389 -11.56 -9.90 -7.13
CA GLY A 389 -10.11 -9.91 -7.04
C GLY A 389 -9.58 -10.58 -5.76
N ALA A 390 -8.62 -9.92 -5.13
CA ALA A 390 -7.90 -10.40 -3.96
C ALA A 390 -8.84 -10.65 -2.77
N PHE A 391 -8.56 -11.73 -2.04
CA PHE A 391 -9.12 -12.01 -0.73
C PHE A 391 -8.63 -10.97 0.27
N ILE A 392 -9.56 -10.25 0.91
CA ILE A 392 -9.28 -9.20 1.91
C ILE A 392 -9.63 -9.73 3.31
N ASN A 393 -8.62 -9.95 4.14
CA ASN A 393 -8.76 -10.45 5.51
C ASN A 393 -9.58 -9.48 6.38
N GLY A 394 -10.53 -10.04 7.13
CA GLY A 394 -11.41 -9.29 8.03
C GLY A 394 -12.70 -8.78 7.38
N ALA A 395 -12.86 -8.92 6.07
CA ALA A 395 -14.15 -8.77 5.39
C ALA A 395 -14.78 -10.15 5.13
N ASP A 396 -16.11 -10.22 5.14
CA ASP A 396 -16.85 -11.37 4.63
C ASP A 396 -16.83 -11.35 3.09
N HIS A 397 -16.66 -12.49 2.42
CA HIS A 397 -16.64 -12.59 0.96
C HIS A 397 -17.91 -13.25 0.46
N MET A 398 -18.65 -12.59 -0.43
CA MET A 398 -19.88 -13.13 -1.02
C MET A 398 -20.17 -12.45 -2.35
N ASP A 399 -20.98 -13.10 -3.18
CA ASP A 399 -21.50 -12.49 -4.41
C ASP A 399 -22.48 -11.35 -4.06
N PHE A 400 -22.46 -10.27 -4.84
CA PHE A 400 -23.36 -9.13 -4.65
C PHE A 400 -24.84 -9.54 -4.80
N LYS A 401 -25.12 -10.59 -5.57
CA LYS A 401 -26.46 -11.18 -5.77
C LYS A 401 -26.87 -12.19 -4.70
N SER A 402 -26.02 -12.44 -3.69
CA SER A 402 -26.34 -13.45 -2.67
C SER A 402 -27.55 -13.03 -1.83
N ASN A 403 -28.45 -13.97 -1.52
CA ASN A 403 -29.64 -13.70 -0.71
C ASN A 403 -29.29 -13.04 0.64
N GLN A 404 -28.18 -13.44 1.24
CA GLN A 404 -27.69 -12.86 2.50
C GLN A 404 -27.38 -11.36 2.37
N LEU A 405 -26.87 -10.93 1.21
CA LEU A 405 -26.60 -9.52 0.97
C LEU A 405 -27.88 -8.76 0.62
N LEU A 406 -28.79 -9.37 -0.15
CA LEU A 406 -30.08 -8.76 -0.44
C LEU A 406 -30.88 -8.47 0.84
N GLU A 407 -30.85 -9.38 1.81
CA GLU A 407 -31.43 -9.15 3.15
C GLU A 407 -30.77 -7.98 3.92
N LEU A 408 -29.52 -7.63 3.59
CA LEU A 408 -28.83 -6.48 4.17
C LEU A 408 -29.24 -5.17 3.49
N LEU A 409 -29.63 -5.23 2.22
CA LEU A 409 -30.07 -4.07 1.44
C LEU A 409 -31.55 -3.73 1.70
N GLU A 410 -32.38 -4.73 2.02
CA GLU A 410 -33.82 -4.58 2.25
C GLU A 410 -34.20 -4.10 3.67
N LYS A 411 -33.24 -3.99 4.59
CA LYS A 411 -33.42 -3.51 5.98
C LYS A 411 -33.05 -2.04 6.12
#